data_AF-A0A3M2LG40-F1
#
_entry.id   AF-A0A3M2LG40-F1
#
_cell.length_a   1.000
_cell.length_b   1.000
_cell.length_c   1.000
_cell.angle_alpha   90.00
_cell.angle_beta   90.00
_cell.angle_gamma   90.00
#
_symmetry.space_group_name_H-M   'P 1'
#
loop_
_entity.id
_entity.type
_entity.pdbx_description
1 polymer ?
#
loop_
_entity_poly.entity_id
_entity_poly.type
_entity_poly.pdbx_seq_one_letter_code
_entity_poly.pdbx_strand_id
1 'polypeptide(L)'
;MTITLNPSIIGQAEKHHTAVLARALAGTTLDEKQWITLNVASAAGEPIDAVAHTAKVATMTQIAPADVAAALDALVDADLMRRDRDRVEVTAAGSETVGRIRAVSGDIVTRAYGAVAPEELAVAARVLSTITARLAAELAA
;
A
#
# COMPACT_ATOMS: atom_id res chain seq x y z
N MET A 1 6.51 -33.16 -5.73
CA MET A 1 7.13 -32.53 -4.56
C MET A 1 6.15 -31.50 -4.03
N THR A 2 5.85 -31.50 -2.73
CA THR A 2 4.93 -30.52 -2.13
C THR A 2 5.71 -29.22 -1.90
N ILE A 3 5.20 -28.10 -2.42
CA ILE A 3 5.78 -26.77 -2.18
C ILE A 3 5.24 -26.27 -0.84
N THR A 4 6.13 -25.92 0.09
CA THR A 4 5.77 -25.30 1.38
C THR A 4 6.11 -23.82 1.33
N LEU A 5 5.17 -22.97 1.75
CA LEU A 5 5.38 -21.52 1.85
C LEU A 5 6.60 -21.22 2.74
N ASN A 6 7.47 -20.33 2.27
CA ASN A 6 8.66 -19.90 3.00
C ASN A 6 8.95 -18.41 2.69
N PRO A 7 9.85 -17.74 3.44
CA PRO A 7 10.15 -16.32 3.24
C PRO A 7 10.64 -15.97 1.83
N SER A 8 11.35 -16.89 1.14
CA SER A 8 11.82 -16.65 -0.23
C SER A 8 10.66 -16.57 -1.23
N ILE A 9 9.64 -17.43 -1.09
CA ILE A 9 8.43 -17.38 -1.92
C ILE A 9 7.68 -16.06 -1.69
N ILE A 10 7.52 -15.64 -0.43
CA ILE A 10 6.85 -14.38 -0.08
C ILE A 10 7.62 -13.19 -0.65
N GLY A 11 8.94 -13.15 -0.46
CA GLY A 11 9.79 -12.07 -0.97
C GLY A 11 9.77 -11.99 -2.49
N GLN A 12 9.80 -13.11 -3.20
CA GLN A 12 9.67 -13.11 -4.66
C GLN A 12 8.30 -12.61 -5.12
N ALA A 13 7.22 -13.04 -4.45
CA ALA A 13 5.88 -12.55 -4.75
C ALA A 13 5.78 -11.03 -4.52
N GLU A 14 6.26 -10.52 -3.39
CA GLU A 14 6.31 -9.08 -3.10
C GLU A 14 7.11 -8.33 -4.17
N LYS A 15 8.30 -8.81 -4.56
CA LYS A 15 9.12 -8.14 -5.59
C LYS A 15 8.41 -8.03 -6.94
N HIS A 16 7.60 -9.01 -7.32
CA HIS A 16 6.79 -8.92 -8.53
C HIS A 16 5.63 -7.92 -8.38
N HIS A 17 5.03 -7.80 -7.20
CA HIS A 17 4.07 -6.72 -6.92
C HIS A 17 4.72 -5.35 -6.99
N THR A 18 5.90 -5.19 -6.39
CA THR A 18 6.68 -3.94 -6.46
C THR A 18 7.04 -3.60 -7.91
N ALA A 19 7.41 -4.58 -8.74
CA ALA A 19 7.70 -4.34 -10.16
C ALA A 19 6.46 -3.89 -10.95
N VAL A 20 5.28 -4.45 -10.67
CA VAL A 20 4.01 -4.01 -11.25
C VAL A 20 3.67 -2.59 -10.80
N LEU A 21 3.86 -2.29 -9.51
CA LEU A 21 3.66 -0.93 -8.99
C LEU A 21 4.63 0.07 -9.62
N ALA A 22 5.93 -0.26 -9.69
CA ALA A 22 6.94 0.60 -10.30
C ALA A 22 6.59 0.92 -11.76
N ARG A 23 6.07 -0.05 -12.52
CA ARG A 23 5.56 0.19 -13.87
C ARG A 23 4.35 1.14 -13.88
N ALA A 24 3.45 1.05 -12.91
CA ALA A 24 2.28 1.92 -12.81
C ALA A 24 2.64 3.35 -12.35
N LEU A 25 3.70 3.50 -11.56
CA LEU A 25 4.25 4.78 -11.12
C LEU A 25 5.14 5.44 -12.18
N ALA A 26 5.63 4.67 -13.17
CA ALA A 26 6.45 5.21 -14.24
C ALA A 26 5.73 6.36 -14.96
N GLY A 27 6.40 7.50 -15.07
CA GLY A 27 5.82 8.74 -15.63
C GLY A 27 5.06 9.60 -14.63
N THR A 28 5.03 9.22 -13.35
CA THR A 28 4.61 10.10 -12.25
C THR A 28 5.81 10.62 -11.46
N THR A 29 5.59 11.62 -10.61
CA THR A 29 6.57 12.09 -9.63
C THR A 29 6.52 11.29 -8.33
N LEU A 30 5.65 10.26 -8.23
CA LEU A 30 5.40 9.52 -7.01
C LEU A 30 6.37 8.36 -6.82
N ASP A 31 6.90 8.26 -5.61
CA ASP A 31 7.55 7.05 -5.13
C ASP A 31 6.57 6.07 -4.45
N GLU A 32 7.08 4.92 -4.00
CA GLU A 32 6.28 3.90 -3.33
C GLU A 32 5.69 4.38 -2.00
N LYS A 33 6.44 5.18 -1.21
CA LYS A 33 5.99 5.67 0.09
C LYS A 33 4.82 6.64 -0.09
N GLN A 34 4.96 7.59 -1.02
CA GLN A 34 3.92 8.53 -1.40
C GLN A 34 2.70 7.81 -1.98
N TRP A 35 2.91 6.82 -2.85
CA TRP A 35 1.83 5.98 -3.36
C TRP A 35 1.03 5.31 -2.24
N ILE A 36 1.71 4.62 -1.32
CA ILE A 36 1.05 3.92 -0.22
C ILE A 36 0.27 4.91 0.65
N THR A 37 0.90 6.02 1.04
CA THR A 37 0.27 7.05 1.87
C THR A 37 -0.99 7.63 1.21
N LEU A 38 -0.93 7.96 -0.08
CA LEU A 38 -2.07 8.46 -0.85
C LEU A 38 -3.16 7.40 -1.03
N ASN A 39 -2.78 6.18 -1.39
CA ASN A 39 -3.72 5.10 -1.71
C ASN A 39 -4.50 4.63 -0.47
N VAL A 40 -3.86 4.60 0.71
CA VAL A 40 -4.53 4.31 1.98
C VAL A 40 -5.48 5.43 2.38
N ALA A 41 -5.10 6.70 2.18
CA ALA A 41 -5.99 7.84 2.44
C ALA A 41 -7.20 7.84 1.51
N SER A 42 -6.99 7.59 0.22
CA SER A 42 -8.06 7.52 -0.79
C SER A 42 -9.10 6.45 -0.47
N ALA A 43 -8.69 5.33 0.15
CA ALA A 43 -9.61 4.27 0.55
C ALA A 43 -10.55 4.68 1.71
N ALA A 44 -10.23 5.71 2.49
CA ALA A 44 -11.11 6.21 3.54
C ALA A 44 -12.32 6.96 2.96
N GLY A 45 -12.16 7.64 1.81
CA GLY A 45 -13.24 8.37 1.13
C GLY A 45 -13.72 9.63 1.85
N GLU A 46 -13.09 10.00 2.97
CA GLU A 46 -13.39 11.17 3.78
C GLU A 46 -12.09 11.76 4.35
N PRO A 47 -12.10 13.02 4.86
CA PRO A 47 -10.93 13.57 5.54
C PRO A 47 -10.51 12.70 6.73
N ILE A 48 -9.21 12.54 6.96
CA ILE A 48 -8.65 11.68 8.02
C ILE A 48 -7.71 12.47 8.91
N ASP A 49 -7.57 12.05 10.17
CA ASP A 49 -6.54 12.60 11.06
C ASP A 49 -5.13 12.25 10.54
N ALA A 50 -4.28 13.26 10.40
CA ALA A 50 -2.96 13.11 9.79
C ALA A 50 -1.99 12.26 10.62
N VAL A 51 -2.08 12.36 11.95
CA VAL A 51 -1.20 11.61 12.87
C VAL A 51 -1.60 10.14 12.89
N ALA A 52 -2.90 9.86 13.01
CA ALA A 52 -3.46 8.52 12.96
C ALA A 52 -3.20 7.85 11.61
N HIS A 53 -3.32 8.60 10.50
CA HIS A 53 -2.98 8.09 9.17
C HIS A 53 -1.51 7.71 9.05
N THR A 54 -0.61 8.60 9.51
CA THR A 54 0.84 8.34 9.52
C THR A 54 1.16 7.10 10.34
N ALA A 55 0.61 6.99 11.56
CA ALA A 55 0.80 5.84 12.44
C ALA A 55 0.26 4.54 11.82
N LYS A 56 -0.90 4.59 11.17
CA LYS A 56 -1.51 3.45 10.47
C LYS A 56 -0.61 2.95 9.34
N VAL A 57 -0.14 3.84 8.48
CA VAL A 57 0.74 3.49 7.35
C VAL A 57 2.08 2.96 7.86
N ALA A 58 2.69 3.61 8.85
CA ALA A 58 3.94 3.15 9.46
C ALA A 58 3.80 1.73 10.05
N THR A 59 2.72 1.47 10.80
CA THR A 59 2.44 0.15 11.38
C THR A 59 2.24 -0.92 10.29
N MET A 60 1.50 -0.59 9.24
CA MET A 60 1.19 -1.52 8.14
C MET A 60 2.44 -1.90 7.33
N THR A 61 3.39 -0.97 7.17
CA THR A 61 4.52 -1.11 6.24
C THR A 61 5.88 -1.29 6.92
N GLN A 62 5.95 -1.08 8.24
CA GLN A 62 7.20 -0.99 9.01
C GLN A 62 8.13 0.13 8.54
N ILE A 63 7.62 1.11 7.80
CA ILE A 63 8.34 2.33 7.43
C ILE A 63 8.39 3.26 8.64
N ALA A 64 9.51 3.94 8.85
CA ALA A 64 9.66 4.90 9.94
C ALA A 64 8.55 5.98 9.88
N PRO A 65 7.90 6.34 11.01
CA PRO A 65 6.84 7.35 11.00
C PRO A 65 7.25 8.71 10.40
N ALA A 66 8.52 9.11 10.57
CA ALA A 66 9.06 10.33 9.98
C ALA A 66 9.08 10.30 8.45
N ASP A 67 9.39 9.15 7.84
CA ASP A 67 9.38 8.97 6.38
C ASP A 67 7.95 9.01 5.82
N VAL A 68 6.99 8.45 6.57
CA VAL A 68 5.56 8.49 6.18
C VAL A 68 5.04 9.93 6.28
N ALA A 69 5.40 10.67 7.33
CA ALA A 69 5.05 12.08 7.47
C ALA A 69 5.66 12.92 6.32
N ALA A 70 6.94 12.69 5.99
CA ALA A 70 7.58 13.35 4.85
C ALA A 70 6.89 13.02 3.51
N ALA A 71 6.46 11.77 3.32
CA ALA A 71 5.68 11.39 2.14
C ALA A 71 4.31 12.09 2.11
N LEU A 72 3.64 12.24 3.25
CA LEU A 72 2.39 12.98 3.36
C LEU A 72 2.57 14.46 3.01
N ASP A 73 3.60 15.11 3.54
CA ASP A 73 3.87 16.52 3.26
C ASP A 73 4.23 16.72 1.78
N ALA A 74 5.02 15.82 1.17
CA ALA A 74 5.29 15.87 -0.26
C ALA A 74 4.04 15.69 -1.13
N LEU A 75 3.05 14.90 -0.70
CA LEU A 75 1.76 14.78 -1.37
C LEU A 75 0.91 16.04 -1.25
N VAL A 76 1.03 16.77 -0.13
CA VAL A 76 0.38 18.07 0.07
C VAL A 76 1.03 19.12 -0.83
N ASP A 77 2.36 19.16 -0.88
CA ASP A 77 3.11 20.08 -1.75
C ASP A 77 2.81 19.83 -3.25
N ALA A 78 2.48 18.59 -3.62
CA ALA A 78 2.09 18.20 -4.97
C ALA A 78 0.58 18.39 -5.29
N ASP A 79 -0.21 18.97 -4.37
CA ASP A 79 -1.67 19.15 -4.49
C ASP A 79 -2.45 17.84 -4.71
N LEU A 80 -1.90 16.69 -4.28
CA LEU A 80 -2.59 15.40 -4.30
C LEU A 80 -3.34 15.13 -2.99
N MET A 81 -2.91 15.80 -1.93
CA MET A 81 -3.63 15.86 -0.65
C MET A 81 -3.73 17.31 -0.20
N ARG A 82 -4.76 17.62 0.59
CA ARG A 82 -4.93 18.92 1.22
C ARG A 82 -4.96 18.75 2.73
N ARG A 83 -4.25 19.61 3.45
CA ARG A 83 -4.26 19.66 4.91
C ARG A 83 -5.19 20.77 5.40
N ASP A 84 -6.10 20.44 6.32
CA ASP A 84 -6.88 21.39 7.11
C ASP A 84 -6.65 21.07 8.60
N ARG A 85 -5.85 21.92 9.26
CA ARG A 85 -5.41 21.71 10.65
C ARG A 85 -4.75 20.33 10.85
N ASP A 86 -5.38 19.48 11.63
CA ASP A 86 -5.00 18.12 11.99
C ASP A 86 -5.50 17.07 10.99
N ARG A 87 -6.41 17.45 10.09
CA ARG A 87 -6.96 16.55 9.07
C ARG A 87 -6.29 16.73 7.71
N VAL A 88 -6.28 15.65 6.96
CA VAL A 88 -5.88 15.63 5.55
C VAL A 88 -6.95 14.94 4.73
N GLU A 89 -7.13 15.35 3.49
CA GLU A 89 -8.04 14.71 2.54
C GLU A 89 -7.38 14.61 1.17
N VAL A 90 -7.83 13.64 0.37
CA VAL A 90 -7.36 13.47 -1.00
C VAL A 90 -8.06 14.50 -1.88
N THR A 91 -7.29 15.23 -2.69
CA THR A 91 -7.85 16.21 -3.63
C THR A 91 -8.49 15.53 -4.84
N ALA A 92 -9.13 16.30 -5.72
CA ALA A 92 -9.60 15.78 -7.01
C ALA A 92 -8.43 15.23 -7.86
N ALA A 93 -7.32 15.96 -7.93
CA ALA A 93 -6.10 15.53 -8.63
C ALA A 93 -5.46 14.28 -8.00
N GLY A 94 -5.49 14.19 -6.66
CA GLY A 94 -5.08 12.99 -5.93
C GLY A 94 -5.94 11.78 -6.30
N SER A 95 -7.26 11.96 -6.33
CA SER A 95 -8.21 10.89 -6.68
C SER A 95 -8.05 10.42 -8.13
N GLU A 96 -7.87 11.34 -9.07
CA GLU A 96 -7.58 11.02 -10.47
C GLU A 96 -6.27 10.25 -10.62
N THR A 97 -5.22 10.70 -9.90
CA THR A 97 -3.92 10.03 -9.87
C THR A 97 -4.02 8.60 -9.33
N VAL A 98 -4.77 8.40 -8.23
CA VAL A 98 -5.05 7.06 -7.70
C VAL A 98 -5.79 6.20 -8.72
N GLY A 99 -6.82 6.74 -9.37
CA GLY A 99 -7.58 6.02 -10.40
C GLY A 99 -6.69 5.53 -11.54
N ARG A 100 -5.83 6.41 -12.06
CA ARG A 100 -4.90 6.08 -13.15
C ARG A 100 -3.89 5.00 -12.76
N ILE A 101 -3.26 5.11 -11.58
CA ILE A 101 -2.28 4.11 -11.11
C ILE A 101 -2.97 2.76 -10.83
N ARG A 102 -4.16 2.77 -10.22
CA ARG A 102 -4.97 1.56 -10.01
C ARG A 102 -5.41 0.91 -11.31
N ALA A 103 -5.74 1.68 -12.36
CA ALA A 103 -6.09 1.11 -13.65
C ALA A 103 -4.91 0.36 -14.28
N VAL A 104 -3.71 0.97 -14.29
CA VAL A 104 -2.51 0.35 -14.88
C VAL A 104 -2.08 -0.90 -14.11
N SER A 105 -2.07 -0.85 -12.78
CA SER A 105 -1.66 -1.98 -11.93
C SER A 105 -2.76 -3.05 -11.81
N GLY A 106 -4.02 -2.62 -11.72
CA GLY A 106 -5.19 -3.45 -11.48
C GLY A 106 -5.38 -4.53 -12.53
N ASP A 107 -5.28 -4.19 -13.82
CA ASP A 107 -5.42 -5.18 -14.90
C ASP A 107 -4.42 -6.34 -14.78
N ILE A 108 -3.18 -6.04 -14.37
CA ILE A 108 -2.13 -7.05 -14.20
C ILE A 108 -2.42 -7.89 -12.96
N VAL A 109 -2.73 -7.24 -11.83
CA VAL A 109 -3.04 -7.91 -10.56
C VAL A 109 -4.29 -8.78 -10.69
N THR A 110 -5.36 -8.29 -11.31
CA THR A 110 -6.61 -9.03 -11.53
C THR A 110 -6.37 -10.29 -12.35
N ARG A 111 -5.57 -10.25 -13.43
CA ARG A 111 -5.24 -11.46 -14.19
C ARG A 111 -4.41 -12.45 -13.39
N ALA A 112 -3.43 -11.96 -12.61
CA ALA A 112 -2.57 -12.81 -11.80
C ALA A 112 -3.36 -13.54 -10.70
N TYR A 113 -4.22 -12.81 -9.98
CA TYR A 113 -5.04 -13.38 -8.90
C TYR A 113 -6.22 -14.20 -9.44
N GLY A 114 -6.79 -13.82 -10.58
CA GLY A 114 -7.87 -14.58 -11.25
C GLY A 114 -7.44 -15.95 -11.79
N ALA A 115 -6.13 -16.21 -11.88
CA ALA A 115 -5.59 -17.54 -12.19
C ALA A 115 -5.61 -18.52 -11.00
N VAL A 116 -5.96 -18.03 -9.80
CA VAL A 116 -6.01 -18.82 -8.56
C VAL A 116 -7.46 -18.98 -8.11
N ALA A 117 -7.83 -20.18 -7.64
CA ALA A 117 -9.16 -20.42 -7.10
C ALA A 117 -9.45 -19.52 -5.87
N PRO A 118 -10.68 -18.97 -5.71
CA PRO A 118 -11.02 -18.12 -4.57
C PRO A 118 -10.76 -18.76 -3.20
N GLU A 119 -10.96 -20.07 -3.09
CA GLU A 119 -10.74 -20.84 -1.86
C GLU A 119 -9.26 -20.88 -1.48
N GLU A 120 -8.38 -21.06 -2.47
CA GLU A 120 -6.93 -21.05 -2.29
C GLU A 120 -6.42 -19.64 -1.92
N LEU A 121 -6.99 -18.59 -2.53
CA LEU A 121 -6.71 -17.21 -2.12
C LEU A 121 -7.14 -16.95 -0.67
N ALA A 122 -8.29 -17.48 -0.24
CA ALA A 122 -8.74 -17.37 1.15
C ALA A 122 -7.82 -18.12 2.12
N VAL A 123 -7.30 -19.30 1.74
CA VAL A 123 -6.28 -20.02 2.51
C VAL A 123 -5.00 -19.20 2.61
N ALA A 124 -4.49 -18.69 1.49
CA ALA A 124 -3.28 -17.87 1.45
C ALA A 124 -3.42 -16.60 2.31
N ALA A 125 -4.56 -15.91 2.23
CA ALA A 125 -4.84 -14.73 3.02
C ALA A 125 -4.79 -15.03 4.53
N ARG A 126 -5.39 -16.15 4.98
CA ARG A 126 -5.30 -16.57 6.39
C ARG A 126 -3.87 -16.86 6.82
N VAL A 127 -3.14 -17.67 6.05
CA VAL A 127 -1.76 -18.05 6.36
C VAL A 127 -0.86 -16.81 6.46
N LEU A 128 -0.89 -15.94 5.46
CA LEU A 128 -0.07 -14.72 5.44
C LEU A 128 -0.44 -13.79 6.60
N SER A 129 -1.73 -13.64 6.91
CA SER A 129 -2.18 -12.82 8.05
C SER A 129 -1.65 -13.36 9.39
N THR A 130 -1.68 -14.68 9.60
CA THR A 130 -1.12 -15.30 10.80
C THR A 130 0.39 -15.07 10.91
N ILE A 131 1.13 -15.21 9.81
CA ILE A 131 2.58 -14.95 9.77
C ILE A 131 2.86 -13.47 10.09
N THR A 132 2.17 -12.54 9.43
CA THR A 132 2.32 -11.10 9.66
C THR A 132 2.04 -10.73 11.12
N ALA A 133 0.97 -11.27 11.71
CA ALA A 133 0.64 -11.02 13.12
C ALA A 133 1.72 -11.56 14.07
N ARG A 134 2.28 -12.76 13.79
CA ARG A 134 3.37 -13.30 14.60
C ARG A 134 4.63 -12.44 14.48
N LEU A 135 5.03 -12.05 13.28
CA LEU A 135 6.20 -11.18 13.06
C LEU A 135 6.04 -9.83 13.76
N ALA A 136 4.85 -9.23 13.71
CA ALA A 136 4.57 -7.98 14.43
C ALA A 136 4.72 -8.16 15.95
N ALA A 137 4.27 -9.29 16.50
CA ALA A 137 4.43 -9.59 17.93
C ALA A 137 5.90 -9.79 18.33
N GLU A 138 6.71 -10.44 17.48
CA GLU A 138 8.16 -10.61 17.73
C GLU A 138 8.92 -9.28 17.69
N LEU A 139 8.54 -8.36 16.78
CA LEU A 139 9.17 -7.04 16.68
C LEU A 139 8.80 -6.08 17.83
N ALA A 140 7.71 -6.37 18.55
CA ALA A 140 7.25 -5.57 19.67
C ALA A 140 7.80 -6.04 21.04
N ALA A 141 8.46 -7.21 21.08
CA ALA A 141 9.07 -7.80 22.28
C ALA A 141 10.51 -7.32 22.48
#